data_AF-A0A1W5XYV2-F1
#
_entry.id   AF-A0A1W5XYV2-F1
#
_cell.length_a   1.000
_cell.length_b   1.000
_cell.length_c   1.000
_cell.angle_alpha   90.00
_cell.angle_beta   90.00
_cell.angle_gamma   90.00
#
_symmetry.space_group_name_H-M   'P 1'
#
loop_
_entity.id
_entity.type
_entity.pdbx_description
1 polymer ?
#
loop_
_entity_poly.entity_id
_entity_poly.type
_entity_poly.pdbx_seq_one_letter_code
_entity_poly.pdbx_strand_id
1 'polypeptide(L)'
;MASSEYHVVATGIAERLAAAELDALERCIADASDPQRGFNALYVLLARHRRALDASRFRALYQRHAARFDGVPMRAVLDSDMAMLEQAGPDLVTALRHAETALAAYPGNLALVAHHARILAEYAWSGGEAGREDLASALRRMERAIETAPERPRFRAVHAQLAGLLGDFDLALASIQRALDLEDSEQAGYAMRVVEYHRIRADITLHREATAIRARLEEATTQVADTLQERLDKAVADVGQQARTELGKVRAETLGTLGLLAAVIAFIVTTTQIADRQPVDAALRLLTGCAGMLSLVFTAFAAVFGVARPARLILPALLGGGLLLVAFLT
;
A
#
# COMPACT_ATOMS: atom_id res chain seq x y z
N MET A 1 -41.82 1.52 -27.03
CA MET A 1 -40.79 1.06 -27.98
C MET A 1 -40.05 2.29 -28.50
N ALA A 2 -38.78 2.15 -28.89
CA ALA A 2 -37.89 3.19 -29.46
C ALA A 2 -37.23 4.21 -28.51
N SER A 3 -36.17 3.79 -27.78
CA SER A 3 -35.16 4.74 -27.26
C SER A 3 -33.72 4.23 -27.44
N SER A 4 -33.53 2.90 -27.38
CA SER A 4 -32.30 2.23 -27.85
C SER A 4 -32.09 2.36 -29.37
N GLU A 5 -33.17 2.53 -30.14
CA GLU A 5 -33.14 2.78 -31.58
C GLU A 5 -32.63 4.18 -31.93
N TYR A 6 -32.81 5.19 -31.06
CA TYR A 6 -32.46 6.58 -31.39
C TYR A 6 -30.97 6.75 -31.71
N HIS A 7 -30.09 6.14 -30.92
CA HIS A 7 -28.65 6.26 -31.14
C HIS A 7 -28.21 5.48 -32.39
N VAL A 8 -28.72 4.25 -32.58
CA VAL A 8 -28.38 3.40 -33.73
C VAL A 8 -28.94 3.96 -35.05
N VAL A 9 -30.17 4.47 -35.03
CA VAL A 9 -30.82 5.09 -36.19
C VAL A 9 -30.13 6.39 -36.55
N ALA A 10 -29.86 7.28 -35.59
CA ALA A 10 -29.11 8.52 -35.85
C ALA A 10 -27.70 8.24 -36.42
N THR A 11 -27.06 7.19 -35.92
CA THR A 11 -25.76 6.67 -36.33
C THR A 11 -25.80 6.14 -37.77
N GLY A 12 -26.72 5.23 -38.09
CA GLY A 12 -26.87 4.70 -39.45
C GLY A 12 -27.39 5.72 -40.47
N ILE A 13 -28.06 6.78 -40.03
CA ILE A 13 -28.43 7.93 -40.88
C ILE A 13 -27.17 8.76 -41.15
N ALA A 14 -26.40 9.12 -40.12
CA ALA A 14 -25.22 9.99 -40.22
C ALA A 14 -24.17 9.53 -41.24
N GLU A 15 -24.03 8.22 -41.46
CA GLU A 15 -23.11 7.65 -42.45
C GLU A 15 -23.54 7.86 -43.91
N ARG A 16 -24.86 7.96 -44.16
CA ARG A 16 -25.45 8.00 -45.50
C ARG A 16 -25.84 9.40 -45.98
N LEU A 17 -25.67 10.42 -45.13
CA LEU A 17 -26.09 11.79 -45.44
C LEU A 17 -25.25 12.43 -46.55
N ALA A 18 -25.92 12.83 -47.63
CA ALA A 18 -25.39 13.70 -48.69
C ALA A 18 -25.40 15.18 -48.27
N ALA A 19 -24.65 16.03 -49.00
CA ALA A 19 -24.54 17.46 -48.70
C ALA A 19 -25.91 18.17 -48.61
N ALA A 20 -26.83 17.87 -49.53
CA ALA A 20 -28.17 18.45 -49.53
C ALA A 20 -29.02 18.05 -48.31
N GLU A 21 -28.75 16.87 -47.72
CA GLU A 21 -29.44 16.39 -46.53
C GLU A 21 -28.87 17.03 -45.26
N LEU A 22 -27.57 17.38 -45.25
CA LEU A 22 -26.97 18.19 -44.18
C LEU A 22 -27.60 19.58 -44.14
N ASP A 23 -27.78 20.23 -45.29
CA ASP A 23 -28.47 21.53 -45.39
C ASP A 23 -29.95 21.44 -44.96
N ALA A 24 -30.59 20.29 -45.20
CA ALA A 24 -31.95 20.04 -44.72
C ALA A 24 -32.00 19.89 -43.19
N LEU A 25 -31.01 19.24 -42.58
CA LEU A 25 -30.90 19.12 -41.12
C LEU A 25 -30.62 20.48 -40.47
N GLU A 26 -29.74 21.31 -41.04
CA GLU A 26 -29.50 22.67 -40.53
C GLU A 26 -30.75 23.54 -40.59
N ARG A 27 -31.56 23.41 -41.65
CA ARG A 27 -32.87 24.09 -41.73
C ARG A 27 -33.84 23.58 -40.66
N CYS A 28 -33.86 22.28 -40.37
CA CYS A 28 -34.68 21.73 -39.28
C CYS A 28 -34.23 22.23 -37.90
N ILE A 29 -32.93 22.45 -37.68
CA ILE A 29 -32.42 23.05 -36.42
C ILE A 29 -32.89 24.51 -36.28
N ALA A 30 -32.94 25.24 -37.40
CA ALA A 30 -33.37 26.63 -37.42
C ALA A 30 -34.88 26.82 -37.25
N ASP A 31 -35.69 25.78 -37.48
CA ASP A 31 -37.13 25.78 -37.27
C ASP A 31 -37.48 25.83 -35.77
N ALA A 32 -38.29 26.80 -35.37
CA ALA A 32 -38.73 26.99 -33.98
C ALA A 32 -40.08 26.34 -33.68
N SER A 33 -40.78 25.82 -34.69
CA SER A 33 -42.11 25.23 -34.55
C SER A 33 -42.11 23.89 -33.80
N ASP A 34 -41.03 23.12 -33.91
CA ASP A 34 -40.84 21.83 -33.24
C ASP A 34 -39.41 21.69 -32.67
N PRO A 35 -39.20 22.08 -31.39
CA PRO A 35 -37.90 21.98 -30.74
C PRO A 35 -37.35 20.55 -30.66
N GLN A 36 -38.21 19.54 -30.58
CA GLN A 36 -37.79 18.14 -30.48
C GLN A 36 -37.23 17.65 -31.83
N ARG A 37 -37.89 18.00 -32.94
CA ARG A 37 -37.40 17.71 -34.28
C ARG A 37 -36.11 18.46 -34.58
N GLY A 38 -36.02 19.74 -34.20
CA GLY A 38 -34.79 20.52 -34.31
C GLY A 38 -33.65 19.91 -33.51
N PHE A 39 -33.91 19.45 -32.29
CA PHE A 39 -32.91 18.78 -31.46
C PHE A 39 -32.45 17.45 -32.07
N ASN A 40 -33.37 16.63 -32.58
CA ASN A 40 -33.02 15.37 -33.25
C ASN A 40 -32.13 15.63 -34.49
N ALA A 41 -32.39 16.69 -35.24
CA ALA A 41 -31.55 17.09 -36.37
C ALA A 41 -30.14 17.51 -35.92
N LEU A 42 -30.03 18.31 -34.85
CA LEU A 42 -28.75 18.67 -34.23
C LEU A 42 -28.00 17.44 -33.76
N TYR A 43 -28.69 16.51 -33.10
CA TYR A 43 -28.11 15.28 -32.58
C TYR A 43 -27.49 14.41 -33.68
N VAL A 44 -28.20 14.23 -34.80
CA VAL A 44 -27.69 13.48 -35.97
C VAL A 44 -26.46 14.15 -36.57
N LEU A 45 -26.50 15.48 -36.76
CA LEU A 45 -25.36 16.24 -37.29
C LEU A 45 -24.12 16.14 -36.39
N LEU A 46 -24.31 16.28 -35.08
CA LEU A 46 -23.21 16.14 -34.12
C LEU A 46 -22.67 14.71 -34.06
N ALA A 47 -23.54 13.69 -34.14
CA ALA A 47 -23.11 12.29 -34.19
C ALA A 47 -22.21 12.00 -35.40
N ARG A 48 -22.46 12.65 -36.55
CA ARG A 48 -21.59 12.56 -37.74
C ARG A 48 -20.20 13.14 -37.47
N HIS A 49 -20.11 14.35 -36.94
CA HIS A 49 -18.82 14.99 -36.67
C HIS A 49 -18.01 14.27 -35.59
N ARG A 50 -18.69 13.74 -34.56
CA ARG A 50 -18.05 12.90 -33.54
C ARG A 50 -17.39 11.65 -34.14
N ARG A 51 -18.03 11.03 -35.14
CA ARG A 51 -17.49 9.86 -35.85
C ARG A 51 -16.36 10.18 -36.82
N ALA A 52 -16.43 11.34 -37.45
CA ALA A 52 -15.33 11.90 -38.23
C ALA A 52 -14.17 12.41 -37.36
N LEU A 53 -14.28 12.32 -36.02
CA LEU A 53 -13.31 12.84 -35.04
C LEU A 53 -13.05 14.35 -35.20
N ASP A 54 -14.03 15.08 -35.74
CA ASP A 54 -13.94 16.52 -35.95
C ASP A 54 -14.52 17.26 -34.74
N ALA A 55 -13.74 17.27 -33.65
CA ALA A 55 -14.11 17.92 -32.39
C ALA A 55 -14.33 19.43 -32.55
N SER A 56 -13.61 20.06 -33.49
CA SER A 56 -13.73 21.49 -33.78
C SER A 56 -15.10 21.82 -34.39
N ARG A 57 -15.54 21.08 -35.42
CA ARG A 57 -16.88 21.26 -36.01
C ARG A 57 -17.99 20.85 -35.05
N PHE A 58 -17.79 19.77 -34.28
CA PHE A 58 -18.73 19.38 -33.23
C PHE A 58 -18.99 20.54 -32.26
N ARG A 59 -17.91 21.12 -31.71
CA ARG A 59 -17.99 22.23 -30.76
C ARG A 59 -18.65 23.47 -31.37
N ALA A 60 -18.25 23.86 -32.57
CA ALA A 60 -18.79 25.04 -33.24
C ALA A 60 -20.30 24.91 -33.48
N LEU A 61 -20.76 23.75 -33.98
CA LEU A 61 -22.18 23.50 -34.21
C LEU A 61 -22.96 23.43 -32.89
N TYR A 62 -22.40 22.78 -31.86
CA TYR A 62 -23.04 22.73 -30.56
C TYR A 62 -23.24 24.13 -29.98
N GLN A 63 -22.18 24.93 -29.89
CA GLN A 63 -22.23 26.28 -29.32
C GLN A 63 -23.19 27.21 -30.08
N ARG A 64 -23.29 27.04 -31.40
CA ARG A 64 -24.20 27.83 -32.25
C ARG A 64 -25.67 27.56 -31.95
N HIS A 65 -26.03 26.33 -31.57
CA HIS A 65 -27.43 25.89 -31.54
C HIS A 65 -27.94 25.43 -30.17
N ALA A 66 -27.07 25.08 -29.22
CA ALA A 66 -27.43 24.43 -27.96
C ALA A 66 -28.43 25.22 -27.11
N ALA A 67 -28.27 26.54 -27.01
CA ALA A 67 -29.14 27.42 -26.21
C ALA A 67 -30.63 27.35 -26.63
N ARG A 68 -30.90 26.95 -27.88
CA ARG A 68 -32.27 26.80 -28.38
C ARG A 68 -32.99 25.58 -27.80
N PHE A 69 -32.24 24.64 -27.23
CA PHE A 69 -32.73 23.36 -26.77
C PHE A 69 -32.62 23.20 -25.25
N ASP A 70 -32.54 24.29 -24.50
CA ASP A 70 -32.45 24.29 -23.03
C ASP A 70 -33.60 23.51 -22.36
N GLY A 71 -34.79 23.52 -22.98
CA GLY A 71 -35.97 22.77 -22.52
C GLY A 71 -36.00 21.29 -22.92
N VAL A 72 -35.03 20.78 -23.70
CA VAL A 72 -35.00 19.39 -24.15
C VAL A 72 -34.11 18.55 -23.22
N PRO A 73 -34.66 17.60 -22.42
CA PRO A 73 -33.86 16.88 -21.42
C PRO A 73 -32.70 16.06 -22.03
N MET A 74 -32.86 15.59 -23.27
CA MET A 74 -31.84 14.83 -23.99
C MET A 74 -30.60 15.68 -24.34
N ARG A 75 -30.68 17.02 -24.27
CA ARG A 75 -29.54 17.93 -24.42
C ARG A 75 -28.44 17.63 -23.41
N ALA A 76 -28.79 17.15 -22.21
CA ALA A 76 -27.81 16.78 -21.20
C ALA A 76 -26.79 15.72 -21.68
N VAL A 77 -27.13 14.87 -22.66
CA VAL A 77 -26.14 13.96 -23.27
C VAL A 77 -25.08 14.73 -24.06
N LEU A 78 -25.51 15.76 -24.79
CA LEU A 78 -24.60 16.60 -25.57
C LEU A 78 -23.78 17.53 -24.67
N ASP A 79 -24.36 18.03 -23.57
CA ASP A 79 -23.61 18.76 -22.54
C ASP A 79 -22.51 17.87 -21.93
N SER A 80 -22.84 16.60 -21.66
CA SER A 80 -21.89 15.60 -21.17
C SER A 80 -20.77 15.33 -22.20
N ASP A 81 -21.12 15.10 -23.47
CA ASP A 81 -20.13 14.93 -24.54
C ASP A 81 -19.27 16.20 -24.77
N MET A 82 -19.83 17.39 -24.59
CA MET A 82 -19.08 18.65 -24.68
C MET A 82 -18.06 18.81 -23.56
N ALA A 83 -18.41 18.47 -22.33
CA ALA A 83 -17.50 18.49 -21.19
C ALA A 83 -16.32 17.52 -21.40
N MET A 84 -16.54 16.40 -22.10
CA MET A 84 -15.47 15.47 -22.51
C MET A 84 -14.52 16.03 -23.58
N LEU A 85 -14.92 17.10 -24.28
CA LEU A 85 -14.19 17.67 -25.41
C LEU A 85 -13.58 19.04 -25.08
N GLU A 86 -13.45 19.43 -23.82
CA GLU A 86 -12.85 20.71 -23.46
C GLU A 86 -11.36 20.79 -23.87
N GLN A 87 -10.90 22.00 -24.23
CA GLN A 87 -9.52 22.21 -24.72
C GLN A 87 -8.47 21.98 -23.63
N ALA A 88 -8.82 22.23 -22.36
CA ALA A 88 -7.94 22.00 -21.22
C ALA A 88 -7.86 20.52 -20.80
N GLY A 89 -8.64 19.64 -21.45
CA GLY A 89 -8.85 18.24 -21.04
C GLY A 89 -10.31 18.01 -20.62
N PRO A 90 -10.75 16.76 -20.48
CA PRO A 90 -12.15 16.44 -20.15
C PRO A 90 -12.53 16.87 -18.73
N ASP A 91 -13.60 17.64 -18.58
CA ASP A 91 -14.25 17.89 -17.29
C ASP A 91 -15.18 16.72 -16.94
N LEU A 92 -14.61 15.69 -16.32
CA LEU A 92 -15.30 14.45 -15.97
C LEU A 92 -16.40 14.65 -14.93
N VAL A 93 -16.26 15.63 -14.04
CA VAL A 93 -17.25 15.93 -13.00
C VAL A 93 -18.50 16.54 -13.64
N THR A 94 -18.31 17.55 -14.49
CA THR A 94 -19.41 18.16 -15.25
C THR A 94 -20.03 17.15 -16.21
N ALA A 95 -19.21 16.34 -16.90
CA ALA A 95 -19.69 15.30 -17.80
C ALA A 95 -20.57 14.28 -17.06
N LEU A 96 -20.18 13.84 -15.86
CA LEU A 96 -20.92 12.88 -15.06
C LEU A 96 -22.26 13.44 -14.61
N ARG A 97 -22.28 14.66 -14.06
CA ARG A 97 -23.51 15.35 -13.64
C ARG A 97 -24.52 15.47 -14.79
N HIS A 98 -24.06 15.78 -15.99
CA HIS A 98 -24.91 15.85 -17.17
C HIS A 98 -25.39 14.47 -17.63
N ALA A 99 -24.55 13.43 -17.55
CA ALA A 99 -24.95 12.06 -17.84
C ALA A 99 -26.02 11.53 -16.86
N GLU A 100 -25.90 11.85 -15.57
CA GLU A 100 -26.90 11.56 -14.53
C GLU A 100 -28.21 12.27 -14.82
N THR A 101 -28.16 13.56 -15.17
CA THR A 101 -29.35 14.34 -15.54
C THR A 101 -30.08 13.70 -16.73
N ALA A 102 -29.36 13.28 -17.77
CA ALA A 102 -29.94 12.61 -18.91
C ALA A 102 -30.59 11.26 -18.53
N LEU A 103 -29.89 10.46 -17.72
CA LEU A 103 -30.39 9.15 -17.28
C LEU A 103 -31.61 9.29 -16.36
N ALA A 104 -31.64 10.29 -15.47
CA ALA A 104 -32.78 10.57 -14.60
C ALA A 104 -34.04 10.95 -15.41
N ALA A 105 -33.87 11.68 -16.51
CA ALA A 105 -34.98 12.00 -17.41
C ALA A 105 -35.50 10.78 -18.18
N TYR A 106 -34.65 9.80 -18.49
CA TYR A 106 -35.02 8.59 -19.24
C TYR A 106 -34.37 7.31 -18.66
N PRO A 107 -34.83 6.83 -17.49
CA PRO A 107 -34.14 5.76 -16.75
C PRO A 107 -34.12 4.40 -17.44
N GLY A 108 -35.07 4.16 -18.36
CA GLY A 108 -35.14 2.92 -19.16
C GLY A 108 -34.34 2.95 -20.46
N ASN A 109 -33.63 4.04 -20.77
CA ASN A 109 -32.90 4.15 -22.03
C ASN A 109 -31.51 3.49 -21.93
N LEU A 110 -31.34 2.33 -22.56
CA LEU A 110 -30.09 1.57 -22.54
C LEU A 110 -28.89 2.36 -23.08
N ALA A 111 -29.09 3.26 -24.04
CA ALA A 111 -28.00 4.09 -24.55
C ALA A 111 -27.53 5.11 -23.50
N LEU A 112 -28.45 5.63 -22.67
CA LEU A 112 -28.12 6.54 -21.57
C LEU A 112 -27.50 5.80 -20.39
N VAL A 113 -27.96 4.58 -20.12
CA VAL A 113 -27.31 3.67 -19.15
C VAL A 113 -25.85 3.48 -19.53
N ALA A 114 -25.58 3.13 -20.80
CA ALA A 114 -24.22 2.93 -21.29
C ALA A 114 -23.39 4.23 -21.30
N HIS A 115 -24.01 5.37 -21.63
CA HIS A 115 -23.35 6.67 -21.60
C HIS A 115 -22.93 7.05 -20.17
N HIS A 116 -23.87 7.00 -19.22
CA HIS A 116 -23.59 7.25 -17.81
C HIS A 116 -22.52 6.30 -17.25
N ALA A 117 -22.68 4.99 -17.48
CA ALA A 117 -21.73 3.98 -17.03
C ALA A 117 -20.31 4.23 -17.56
N ARG A 118 -20.18 4.64 -18.82
CA ARG A 118 -18.89 5.02 -19.41
C ARG A 118 -18.29 6.22 -18.71
N ILE A 119 -19.05 7.31 -18.55
CA ILE A 119 -18.54 8.53 -17.93
C ILE A 119 -18.14 8.28 -16.47
N LEU A 120 -18.94 7.52 -15.72
CA LEU A 120 -18.62 7.11 -14.36
C LEU A 120 -17.31 6.31 -14.31
N ALA A 121 -17.12 5.38 -15.25
CA ALA A 121 -15.90 4.60 -15.34
C ALA A 121 -14.68 5.48 -15.66
N GLU A 122 -14.77 6.39 -16.65
CA GLU A 122 -13.68 7.31 -16.98
C GLU A 122 -13.34 8.25 -15.81
N TYR A 123 -14.35 8.75 -15.08
CA TYR A 123 -14.17 9.53 -13.86
C TYR A 123 -13.38 8.76 -12.81
N ALA A 124 -13.79 7.52 -12.51
CA ALA A 124 -13.13 6.68 -11.52
C ALA A 124 -11.70 6.28 -11.92
N TRP A 125 -11.49 5.88 -13.19
CA TRP A 125 -10.16 5.55 -13.71
C TRP A 125 -9.19 6.74 -13.71
N SER A 126 -9.72 7.96 -13.81
CA SER A 126 -8.94 9.20 -13.72
C SER A 126 -8.61 9.61 -12.28
N GLY A 127 -8.94 8.78 -11.28
CA GLY A 127 -8.71 9.05 -9.85
C GLY A 127 -9.87 9.76 -9.16
N GLY A 128 -11.03 9.90 -9.82
CA GLY A 128 -12.24 10.40 -9.19
C GLY A 128 -12.79 9.45 -8.12
N GLU A 129 -13.36 10.01 -7.05
CA GLU A 129 -13.97 9.24 -5.97
C GLU A 129 -15.37 8.76 -6.38
N ALA A 130 -15.43 7.55 -6.93
CA ALA A 130 -16.70 6.86 -7.20
C ALA A 130 -17.01 5.82 -6.10
N GLY A 131 -18.22 5.86 -5.56
CA GLY A 131 -18.67 4.88 -4.59
C GLY A 131 -18.67 3.46 -5.15
N ARG A 132 -18.20 2.48 -4.37
CA ARG A 132 -18.22 1.07 -4.78
C ARG A 132 -19.64 0.58 -5.11
N GLU A 133 -20.64 1.09 -4.38
CA GLU A 133 -22.05 0.79 -4.63
C GLU A 133 -22.54 1.36 -5.97
N ASP A 134 -22.13 2.57 -6.33
CA ASP A 134 -22.48 3.21 -7.59
C ASP A 134 -21.90 2.46 -8.79
N LEU A 135 -20.62 2.06 -8.69
CA LEU A 135 -19.95 1.22 -9.68
C LEU A 135 -20.66 -0.14 -9.84
N ALA A 136 -21.02 -0.79 -8.73
CA ALA A 136 -21.74 -2.06 -8.76
C ALA A 136 -23.16 -1.91 -9.33
N SER A 137 -23.84 -0.80 -9.04
CA SER A 137 -25.15 -0.48 -9.60
C SER A 137 -25.07 -0.24 -11.11
N ALA A 138 -24.06 0.52 -11.57
CA ALA A 138 -23.79 0.73 -12.99
C ALA A 138 -23.47 -0.60 -13.71
N LEU A 139 -22.68 -1.48 -13.09
CA LEU A 139 -22.34 -2.79 -13.65
C LEU A 139 -23.61 -3.64 -13.87
N ARG A 140 -24.49 -3.75 -12.86
CA ARG A 140 -25.76 -4.49 -12.99
C ARG A 140 -26.68 -3.92 -14.07
N ARG A 141 -26.72 -2.60 -14.22
CA ARG A 141 -27.50 -1.95 -15.30
C ARG A 141 -26.89 -2.27 -16.68
N MET A 142 -25.57 -2.34 -16.77
CA MET A 142 -24.86 -2.73 -17.99
C MET A 142 -25.06 -4.20 -18.34
N GLU A 143 -25.07 -5.10 -17.37
CA GLU A 143 -25.40 -6.53 -17.60
C GLU A 143 -26.76 -6.68 -18.26
N ARG A 144 -27.81 -6.01 -17.75
CA ARG A 144 -29.14 -5.98 -18.38
C ARG A 144 -29.13 -5.37 -19.79
N ALA A 145 -28.33 -4.32 -20.00
CA ALA A 145 -28.20 -3.71 -21.33
C ALA A 145 -27.54 -4.67 -22.34
N ILE A 146 -26.56 -5.45 -21.88
CA ILE A 146 -25.89 -6.49 -22.66
C ILE A 146 -26.84 -7.66 -22.96
N GLU A 147 -27.64 -8.11 -21.99
CA GLU A 147 -28.67 -9.14 -22.22
C GLU A 147 -29.66 -8.72 -23.32
N THR A 148 -30.01 -7.43 -23.35
CA THR A 148 -30.93 -6.89 -24.36
C THR A 148 -30.28 -6.70 -25.73
N ALA A 149 -28.97 -6.40 -25.78
CA ALA A 149 -28.24 -6.12 -27.00
C ALA A 149 -26.83 -6.75 -26.95
N PRO A 150 -26.72 -8.08 -27.08
CA PRO A 150 -25.47 -8.81 -26.84
C PRO A 150 -24.38 -8.50 -27.86
N GLU A 151 -24.77 -8.15 -29.09
CA GLU A 151 -23.91 -7.86 -30.23
C GLU A 151 -23.40 -6.41 -30.25
N ARG A 152 -23.41 -5.69 -29.11
CA ARG A 152 -22.88 -4.32 -29.03
C ARG A 152 -21.49 -4.30 -28.37
N PRO A 153 -20.39 -4.18 -29.14
CA PRO A 153 -19.01 -4.17 -28.62
C PRO A 153 -18.81 -3.16 -27.49
N ARG A 154 -19.31 -1.94 -27.68
CA ARG A 154 -19.16 -0.84 -26.72
C ARG A 154 -19.77 -1.13 -25.36
N PHE A 155 -20.85 -1.92 -25.29
CA PHE A 155 -21.47 -2.27 -24.01
C PHE A 155 -20.54 -3.21 -23.21
N ARG A 156 -19.89 -4.16 -23.91
CA ARG A 156 -18.89 -5.06 -23.33
C ARG A 156 -17.64 -4.29 -22.86
N ALA A 157 -17.21 -3.28 -23.60
CA ALA A 157 -16.07 -2.43 -23.21
C ALA A 157 -16.35 -1.64 -21.91
N VAL A 158 -17.52 -1.01 -21.79
CA VAL A 158 -17.90 -0.29 -20.56
C VAL A 158 -18.07 -1.26 -19.38
N HIS A 159 -18.65 -2.42 -19.62
CA HIS A 159 -18.74 -3.49 -18.62
C HIS A 159 -17.34 -3.92 -18.12
N ALA A 160 -16.36 -4.04 -19.01
CA ALA A 160 -14.98 -4.33 -18.65
C ALA A 160 -14.37 -3.27 -17.74
N GLN A 161 -14.56 -1.99 -18.07
CA GLN A 161 -14.03 -0.88 -17.26
C GLN A 161 -14.59 -0.90 -15.84
N LEU A 162 -15.90 -1.13 -15.69
CA LEU A 162 -16.56 -1.20 -14.38
C LEU A 162 -16.12 -2.42 -13.56
N ALA A 163 -16.03 -3.60 -14.18
CA ALA A 163 -15.53 -4.81 -13.52
C ALA A 163 -14.09 -4.63 -13.03
N GLY A 164 -13.24 -3.99 -13.84
CA GLY A 164 -11.85 -3.69 -13.46
C GLY A 164 -11.74 -2.77 -12.24
N LEU A 165 -12.59 -1.73 -12.15
CA LEU A 165 -12.65 -0.84 -10.99
C LEU A 165 -13.15 -1.55 -9.71
N LEU A 166 -13.98 -2.57 -9.85
CA LEU A 166 -14.48 -3.38 -8.73
C LEU A 166 -13.48 -4.47 -8.29
N GLY A 167 -12.37 -4.63 -9.02
CA GLY A 167 -11.32 -5.62 -8.77
C GLY A 167 -11.59 -6.99 -9.40
N ASP A 168 -12.67 -7.15 -10.18
CA ASP A 168 -12.95 -8.39 -10.91
C ASP A 168 -12.20 -8.37 -12.26
N PHE A 169 -10.89 -8.55 -12.18
CA PHE A 169 -9.99 -8.44 -13.32
C PHE A 169 -10.22 -9.51 -14.39
N ASP A 170 -10.61 -10.72 -14.00
CA ASP A 170 -10.84 -11.81 -14.95
C ASP A 170 -12.12 -11.56 -15.75
N LEU A 171 -13.20 -11.13 -15.09
CA LEU A 171 -14.42 -10.69 -15.79
C LEU A 171 -14.15 -9.49 -16.70
N ALA A 172 -13.36 -8.53 -16.23
CA ALA A 172 -13.00 -7.35 -17.00
C ALA A 172 -12.24 -7.71 -18.28
N LEU A 173 -11.20 -8.54 -18.17
CA LEU A 173 -10.39 -8.98 -19.31
C LEU A 173 -11.21 -9.83 -20.30
N ALA A 174 -12.08 -10.72 -19.81
CA ALA A 174 -12.97 -11.49 -20.67
C ALA A 174 -13.99 -10.60 -21.41
N SER A 175 -14.47 -9.54 -20.74
CA SER A 175 -15.43 -8.61 -21.33
C SER A 175 -14.81 -7.75 -22.41
N ILE A 176 -13.60 -7.22 -22.20
CA ILE A 176 -12.92 -6.41 -23.22
C ILE A 176 -12.45 -7.26 -24.40
N GLN A 177 -12.09 -8.52 -24.17
CA GLN A 177 -11.80 -9.45 -25.27
C GLN A 177 -13.04 -9.69 -26.15
N ARG A 178 -14.20 -9.93 -25.55
CA ARG A 178 -15.46 -10.02 -26.31
C ARG A 178 -15.80 -8.74 -27.07
N ALA A 179 -15.48 -7.56 -26.52
CA ALA A 179 -15.66 -6.30 -27.25
C ALA A 179 -14.81 -6.26 -28.52
N LEU A 180 -13.55 -6.72 -28.45
CA LEU A 180 -12.66 -6.83 -29.62
C LEU A 180 -13.19 -7.86 -30.63
N ASP A 181 -13.66 -9.01 -30.17
CA ASP A 181 -14.13 -10.09 -31.04
C ASP A 181 -15.41 -9.73 -31.82
N LEU A 182 -16.27 -8.89 -31.23
CA LEU A 182 -17.53 -8.42 -31.83
C LEU A 182 -17.33 -7.22 -32.77
N GLU A 183 -16.13 -6.65 -32.84
CA GLU A 183 -15.90 -5.41 -33.57
C GLU A 183 -15.79 -5.67 -35.09
N ASP A 184 -16.48 -4.83 -35.87
CA ASP A 184 -16.59 -4.99 -37.32
C ASP A 184 -15.52 -4.15 -38.03
N SER A 185 -14.62 -4.83 -38.73
CA SER A 185 -13.49 -4.21 -39.43
C SER A 185 -13.89 -3.40 -40.65
N GLU A 186 -15.10 -3.59 -41.19
CA GLU A 186 -15.61 -2.84 -42.34
C GLU A 186 -16.21 -1.48 -41.93
N GLN A 187 -16.51 -1.29 -40.64
CA GLN A 187 -17.12 -0.05 -40.16
C GLN A 187 -16.13 1.11 -40.03
N ALA A 188 -16.59 2.29 -40.45
CA ALA A 188 -15.83 3.53 -40.26
C ALA A 188 -15.48 3.73 -38.77
N GLY A 189 -14.23 4.10 -38.51
CA GLY A 189 -13.72 4.28 -37.14
C GLY A 189 -13.32 3.00 -36.41
N TYR A 190 -13.29 1.84 -37.08
CA TYR A 190 -12.81 0.56 -36.54
C TYR A 190 -11.46 0.71 -35.82
N ALA A 191 -10.47 1.27 -36.49
CA ALA A 191 -9.12 1.42 -35.95
C ALA A 191 -9.11 2.19 -34.62
N MET A 192 -9.92 3.24 -34.49
CA MET A 192 -10.02 4.01 -33.25
C MET A 192 -10.67 3.22 -32.12
N ARG A 193 -11.73 2.44 -32.41
CA ARG A 193 -12.39 1.60 -31.41
C ARG A 193 -11.47 0.49 -30.91
N VAL A 194 -10.72 -0.15 -31.80
CA VAL A 194 -9.72 -1.16 -31.43
C VAL A 194 -8.62 -0.55 -30.55
N VAL A 195 -8.12 0.65 -30.88
CA VAL A 195 -7.16 1.37 -30.04
C VAL A 195 -7.76 1.69 -28.66
N GLU A 196 -9.01 2.16 -28.60
CA GLU A 196 -9.72 2.42 -27.35
C GLU A 196 -9.84 1.14 -26.50
N TYR A 197 -10.18 0.00 -27.11
CA TYR A 197 -10.31 -1.27 -26.39
C TYR A 197 -8.97 -1.80 -25.89
N HIS A 198 -7.91 -1.63 -26.67
CA HIS A 198 -6.55 -1.95 -26.21
C HIS A 198 -6.10 -1.04 -25.06
N ARG A 199 -6.45 0.26 -25.07
CA ARG A 199 -6.21 1.16 -23.94
C ARG A 199 -6.92 0.64 -22.69
N ILE A 200 -8.22 0.34 -22.79
CA ILE A 200 -9.01 -0.20 -21.66
C ILE A 200 -8.38 -1.49 -21.12
N ARG A 201 -7.98 -2.41 -21.99
CA ARG A 201 -7.31 -3.66 -21.59
C ARG A 201 -5.98 -3.40 -20.88
N ALA A 202 -5.20 -2.42 -21.35
CA ALA A 202 -3.95 -2.03 -20.70
C ALA A 202 -4.21 -1.44 -19.31
N ASP A 203 -5.18 -0.53 -19.18
CA ASP A 203 -5.56 0.08 -17.90
C ASP A 203 -5.98 -0.99 -16.87
N ILE A 204 -6.81 -1.94 -17.27
CA ILE A 204 -7.23 -3.08 -16.43
C ILE A 204 -6.02 -3.92 -16.00
N THR A 205 -5.12 -4.24 -16.93
CA THR A 205 -3.93 -5.06 -16.65
C THR A 205 -2.98 -4.35 -15.69
N LEU A 206 -2.73 -3.06 -15.92
CA LEU A 206 -1.90 -2.24 -15.03
C LEU A 206 -2.48 -2.16 -13.62
N HIS A 207 -3.81 -2.03 -13.50
CA HIS A 207 -4.47 -1.99 -12.20
C HIS A 207 -4.39 -3.32 -11.43
N ARG A 208 -4.53 -4.45 -12.15
CA ARG A 208 -4.34 -5.80 -11.59
C ARG A 208 -2.93 -5.95 -11.03
N GLU A 209 -1.93 -5.61 -11.82
CA GLU A 209 -0.52 -5.73 -11.41
C GLU A 209 -0.18 -4.78 -10.26
N ALA A 210 -0.66 -3.53 -10.29
CA ALA A 210 -0.46 -2.58 -9.21
C ALA A 210 -1.09 -3.08 -7.89
N THR A 211 -2.29 -3.67 -7.96
CA THR A 211 -2.95 -4.27 -6.80
C THR A 211 -2.16 -5.47 -6.27
N ALA A 212 -1.68 -6.34 -7.15
CA ALA A 212 -0.88 -7.50 -6.77
C ALA A 212 0.48 -7.12 -6.14
N ILE A 213 1.16 -6.10 -6.69
CA ILE A 213 2.41 -5.57 -6.15
C ILE A 213 2.18 -4.99 -4.76
N ARG A 214 1.11 -4.21 -4.55
CA ARG A 214 0.77 -3.63 -3.25
C ARG A 214 0.56 -4.72 -2.20
N ALA A 215 -0.20 -5.76 -2.53
CA ALA A 215 -0.44 -6.89 -1.62
C ALA A 215 0.86 -7.62 -1.24
N ARG A 216 1.75 -7.87 -2.21
CA ARG A 216 3.06 -8.49 -1.96
C ARG A 216 3.98 -7.60 -1.11
N LEU A 217 3.93 -6.29 -1.31
CA LEU A 217 4.70 -5.35 -0.51
C LEU A 217 4.22 -5.35 0.94
N GLU A 218 2.91 -5.30 1.17
CA GLU A 218 2.31 -5.40 2.50
C GLU A 218 2.75 -6.71 3.20
N GLU A 219 2.63 -7.85 2.52
CA GLU A 219 3.09 -9.14 3.04
C GLU A 219 4.58 -9.13 3.40
N ALA A 220 5.44 -8.61 2.52
CA ALA A 220 6.87 -8.52 2.77
C ALA A 220 7.19 -7.60 3.97
N THR A 221 6.46 -6.48 4.12
CA THR A 221 6.64 -5.59 5.28
C THR A 221 6.25 -6.26 6.59
N THR A 222 5.17 -7.05 6.60
CA THR A 222 4.76 -7.84 7.77
C THR A 222 5.81 -8.90 8.11
N GLN A 223 6.31 -9.65 7.12
CA GLN A 223 7.34 -10.67 7.34
C GLN A 223 8.65 -10.08 7.90
N VAL A 224 9.06 -8.91 7.40
CA VAL A 224 10.23 -8.19 7.92
C VAL A 224 10.00 -7.75 9.36
N ALA A 225 8.82 -7.21 9.68
CA ALA A 225 8.45 -6.81 11.04
C ALA A 225 8.50 -7.99 12.01
N ASP A 226 7.92 -9.13 11.64
CA ASP A 226 7.92 -10.35 12.45
C ASP A 226 9.33 -10.89 12.68
N THR A 227 10.15 -10.92 11.62
CA THR A 227 11.55 -11.38 11.71
C THR A 227 12.39 -10.46 12.60
N LEU A 228 12.19 -9.14 12.50
CA LEU A 228 12.87 -8.18 13.36
C LEU A 228 12.45 -8.34 14.82
N GLN A 229 11.16 -8.55 15.07
CA GLN A 229 10.64 -8.78 16.41
C GLN A 229 11.25 -10.05 17.02
N GLU A 230 11.31 -11.16 16.28
CA GLU A 230 11.93 -12.40 16.77
C GLU A 230 13.41 -12.22 17.09
N ARG A 231 14.15 -11.47 16.26
CA ARG A 231 15.57 -11.16 16.52
C ARG A 231 15.76 -10.28 17.74
N LEU A 232 14.89 -9.30 17.95
CA LEU A 232 14.91 -8.45 19.13
C LEU A 232 14.64 -9.26 20.39
N ASP A 233 13.64 -10.15 20.39
CA ASP A 233 13.30 -10.99 21.53
C ASP A 233 14.47 -11.94 21.88
N LYS A 234 15.12 -12.53 20.88
CA LYS A 234 16.34 -13.33 21.08
C LYS A 234 17.48 -12.50 21.66
N ALA A 235 17.74 -11.31 21.12
CA ALA A 235 18.79 -10.43 21.62
C ALA A 235 18.54 -10.01 23.08
N VAL A 236 17.28 -9.69 23.43
CA VAL A 236 16.89 -9.37 24.82
C VAL A 236 17.10 -10.57 25.74
N ALA A 237 16.74 -11.77 25.31
CA ALA A 237 16.95 -13.00 26.08
C ALA A 237 18.46 -13.27 26.30
N ASP A 238 19.28 -13.13 25.26
CA ASP A 238 20.73 -13.34 25.31
C ASP A 238 21.41 -12.34 26.25
N VAL A 239 21.06 -11.05 26.16
CA VAL A 239 21.56 -10.00 27.07
C VAL A 239 21.13 -10.29 28.51
N GLY A 240 19.89 -10.72 28.73
CA GLY A 240 19.40 -11.11 30.06
C GLY A 240 20.18 -12.29 30.65
N GLN A 241 20.53 -13.28 29.83
CA GLN A 241 21.29 -14.45 30.25
C GLN A 241 22.76 -14.10 30.53
N GLN A 242 23.38 -13.25 29.71
CA GLN A 242 24.73 -12.74 29.96
C GLN A 242 24.79 -11.95 31.26
N ALA A 243 23.85 -11.02 31.49
CA ALA A 243 23.79 -10.24 32.72
C ALA A 243 23.66 -11.13 33.96
N ARG A 244 22.81 -12.16 33.92
CA ARG A 244 22.67 -13.13 35.03
C ARG A 244 23.95 -13.91 35.29
N THR A 245 24.65 -14.31 34.22
CA THR A 245 25.91 -15.07 34.34
C THR A 245 27.02 -14.21 34.94
N GLU A 246 27.17 -12.97 34.48
CA GLU A 246 28.16 -12.03 35.03
C GLU A 246 27.84 -11.63 36.48
N LEU A 247 26.57 -11.38 36.81
CA LEU A 247 26.16 -11.17 38.20
C LEU A 247 26.44 -12.38 39.09
N GLY A 248 26.28 -13.59 38.56
CA GLY A 248 26.63 -14.84 39.24
C GLY A 248 28.13 -14.91 39.55
N LYS A 249 29.00 -14.57 38.59
CA LYS A 249 30.45 -14.52 38.78
C LYS A 249 30.86 -13.48 39.83
N VAL A 250 30.35 -12.26 39.72
CA VAL A 250 30.65 -11.18 40.67
C VAL A 250 30.20 -11.53 42.09
N ARG A 251 29.01 -12.16 42.24
CA ARG A 251 28.53 -12.66 43.54
C ARG A 251 29.41 -13.77 44.10
N ALA A 252 29.83 -14.72 43.27
CA ALA A 252 30.71 -15.80 43.70
C ALA A 252 32.09 -15.27 44.13
N GLU A 253 32.64 -14.31 43.38
CA GLU A 253 33.90 -13.64 43.71
C GLU A 253 33.81 -12.86 45.03
N THR A 254 32.74 -12.07 45.22
CA THR A 254 32.50 -11.33 46.47
C THR A 254 32.24 -12.24 47.67
N LEU A 255 31.49 -13.34 47.51
CA LEU A 255 31.34 -14.35 48.57
C LEU A 255 32.67 -15.05 48.87
N GLY A 256 33.49 -15.31 47.86
CA GLY A 256 34.83 -15.87 48.03
C GLY A 256 35.76 -14.97 48.84
N THR A 257 35.77 -13.66 48.53
CA THR A 257 36.60 -12.68 49.29
C THR A 257 36.09 -12.51 50.73
N LEU A 258 34.76 -12.46 50.94
CA LEU A 258 34.17 -12.42 52.27
C LEU A 258 34.50 -13.68 53.10
N GLY A 259 34.38 -14.87 52.50
CA GLY A 259 34.69 -16.14 53.17
C GLY A 259 36.16 -16.25 53.57
N LEU A 260 37.07 -15.79 52.71
CA LEU A 260 38.49 -15.70 53.03
C LEU A 260 38.75 -14.74 54.20
N LEU A 261 38.21 -13.52 54.16
CA LEU A 261 38.40 -12.54 55.23
C LEU A 261 37.89 -13.09 56.57
N ALA A 262 36.73 -13.76 56.56
CA ALA A 262 36.20 -14.43 57.74
C ALA A 262 37.15 -15.53 58.27
N ALA A 263 37.71 -16.36 57.39
CA ALA A 263 38.67 -17.39 57.77
C ALA A 263 39.97 -16.79 58.36
N VAL A 264 40.48 -15.71 57.76
CA VAL A 264 41.66 -14.98 58.27
C VAL A 264 41.39 -14.38 59.64
N ILE A 265 40.24 -13.72 59.84
CA ILE A 265 39.84 -13.17 61.14
C ILE A 265 39.70 -14.28 62.18
N ALA A 266 39.01 -15.38 61.84
CA ALA A 266 38.86 -16.53 62.73
C ALA A 266 40.21 -17.13 63.14
N PHE A 267 41.15 -17.24 62.20
CA PHE A 267 42.50 -17.71 62.47
C PHE A 267 43.27 -16.77 63.41
N ILE A 268 43.21 -15.45 63.17
CA ILE A 268 43.82 -14.44 64.05
C ILE A 268 43.25 -14.55 65.46
N VAL A 269 41.93 -14.50 65.60
CA VAL A 269 41.23 -14.54 66.90
C VAL A 269 41.57 -15.83 67.66
N THR A 270 41.52 -16.98 66.99
CA THR A 270 41.84 -18.28 67.61
C THR A 270 43.28 -18.32 68.09
N THR A 271 44.22 -17.84 67.27
CA THR A 271 45.64 -17.81 67.64
C THR A 271 45.88 -16.88 68.84
N THR A 272 45.26 -15.70 68.86
CA THR A 272 45.36 -14.77 70.00
C THR A 272 44.80 -15.37 71.28
N GLN A 273 43.64 -16.02 71.21
CA GLN A 273 43.03 -16.69 72.37
C GLN A 273 43.88 -17.84 72.93
N ILE A 274 44.54 -18.60 72.06
CA ILE A 274 45.47 -19.66 72.47
C ILE A 274 46.72 -19.04 73.11
N ALA A 275 47.27 -17.98 72.50
CA ALA A 275 48.47 -17.30 73.01
C ALA A 275 48.25 -16.67 74.40
N ASP A 276 47.05 -16.12 74.66
CA ASP A 276 46.69 -15.52 75.96
C ASP A 276 46.75 -16.52 77.13
N ARG A 277 46.62 -17.82 76.85
CA ARG A 277 46.65 -18.90 77.86
C ARG A 277 48.03 -19.53 78.05
N GLN A 278 49.05 -19.03 77.37
CA GLN A 278 50.41 -19.61 77.37
C GLN A 278 51.39 -18.70 78.12
N PRO A 279 52.49 -19.25 78.66
CA PRO A 279 53.58 -18.44 79.20
C PRO A 279 54.16 -17.53 78.11
N VAL A 280 54.67 -16.36 78.51
CA VAL A 280 55.08 -15.27 77.61
C VAL A 280 55.98 -15.74 76.46
N ASP A 281 56.96 -16.61 76.73
CA ASP A 281 57.87 -17.12 75.71
C ASP A 281 57.16 -18.00 74.66
N ALA A 282 56.21 -18.84 75.08
CA ALA A 282 55.45 -19.69 74.17
C ALA A 282 54.40 -18.87 73.39
N ALA A 283 53.80 -17.85 74.02
CA ALA A 283 52.87 -16.92 73.38
C ALA A 283 53.56 -16.12 72.26
N LEU A 284 54.78 -15.62 72.51
CA LEU A 284 55.57 -14.89 71.51
C LEU A 284 55.92 -15.77 70.29
N ARG A 285 56.28 -17.03 70.50
CA ARG A 285 56.54 -17.98 69.40
C ARG A 285 55.30 -18.24 68.56
N LEU A 286 54.15 -18.47 69.20
CA LEU A 286 52.87 -18.67 68.53
C LEU A 286 52.45 -17.46 67.70
N LEU A 287 52.56 -16.24 68.26
CA LEU A 287 52.24 -15.00 67.55
C LEU A 287 53.20 -14.73 66.38
N THR A 288 54.50 -15.02 66.55
CA THR A 288 55.50 -14.87 65.49
C THR A 288 55.26 -15.86 64.35
N GLY A 289 54.94 -17.12 64.67
CA GLY A 289 54.57 -18.13 63.68
C GLY A 289 53.26 -17.78 62.95
N CYS A 290 52.27 -17.26 63.67
CA CYS A 290 51.02 -16.74 63.10
C CYS A 290 51.26 -15.58 62.14
N ALA A 291 52.09 -14.60 62.51
CA ALA A 291 52.47 -13.48 61.65
C ALA A 291 53.19 -13.96 60.38
N GLY A 292 54.10 -14.94 60.50
CA GLY A 292 54.75 -15.57 59.35
C GLY A 292 53.77 -16.28 58.42
N MET A 293 52.85 -17.07 58.98
CA MET A 293 51.82 -17.78 58.23
C MET A 293 50.84 -16.83 57.53
N LEU A 294 50.38 -15.78 58.22
CA LEU A 294 49.53 -14.75 57.62
C LEU A 294 50.25 -14.03 56.47
N SER A 295 51.52 -13.68 56.65
CA SER A 295 52.31 -13.04 55.59
C SER A 295 52.43 -13.94 54.36
N LEU A 296 52.60 -15.25 54.52
CA LEU A 296 52.60 -16.21 53.41
C LEU A 296 51.22 -16.33 52.75
N VAL A 297 50.13 -16.42 53.53
CA VAL A 297 48.76 -16.49 53.01
C VAL A 297 48.43 -15.24 52.19
N PHE A 298 48.73 -14.04 52.70
CA PHE A 298 48.50 -12.79 51.95
C PHE A 298 49.41 -12.65 50.73
N THR A 299 50.64 -13.17 50.78
CA THR A 299 51.54 -13.21 49.61
C THR A 299 50.99 -14.12 48.52
N ALA A 300 50.57 -15.34 48.88
CA ALA A 300 49.94 -16.28 47.95
C ALA A 300 48.67 -15.67 47.34
N PHE A 301 47.88 -14.96 48.14
CA PHE A 301 46.68 -14.28 47.68
C PHE A 301 46.98 -13.14 46.71
N ALA A 302 47.95 -12.29 47.05
CA ALA A 302 48.40 -11.20 46.17
C ALA A 302 48.96 -11.73 44.84
N ALA A 303 49.51 -12.95 44.82
CA ALA A 303 49.91 -13.66 43.60
C ALA A 303 48.70 -14.12 42.77
N VAL A 304 47.71 -14.76 43.41
CA VAL A 304 46.52 -15.31 42.73
C VAL A 304 45.62 -14.20 42.16
N PHE A 305 45.44 -13.10 42.88
CA PHE A 305 44.57 -11.98 42.46
C PHE A 305 45.31 -10.93 41.61
N GLY A 306 46.59 -11.16 41.29
CA GLY A 306 47.36 -10.27 40.40
C GLY A 306 47.54 -8.84 40.91
N VAL A 307 47.32 -8.60 42.21
CA VAL A 307 47.31 -7.26 42.82
C VAL A 307 48.71 -6.61 42.82
N ALA A 308 49.77 -7.42 42.68
CA ALA A 308 51.14 -6.94 42.66
C ALA A 308 51.99 -7.61 41.55
N ARG A 309 52.97 -6.86 41.04
CA ARG A 309 53.99 -7.41 40.13
C ARG A 309 54.74 -8.56 40.81
N PRO A 310 55.10 -9.65 40.09
CA PRO A 310 55.72 -10.83 40.68
C PRO A 310 57.01 -10.51 41.46
N ALA A 311 57.77 -9.49 41.03
CA ALA A 311 58.97 -9.05 41.72
C ALA A 311 58.71 -8.48 43.14
N ARG A 312 57.53 -7.92 43.42
CA ARG A 312 57.17 -7.35 44.73
C ARG A 312 56.64 -8.40 45.72
N LEU A 313 56.36 -9.62 45.26
CA LEU A 313 55.88 -10.73 46.10
C LEU A 313 57.02 -11.49 46.78
N ILE A 314 58.25 -11.35 46.28
CA ILE A 314 59.43 -12.06 46.79
C ILE A 314 59.77 -11.62 48.22
N LEU A 315 59.73 -10.31 48.49
CA LEU A 315 60.07 -9.75 49.80
C LEU A 315 59.13 -10.24 50.93
N PRO A 316 57.78 -10.12 50.81
CA PRO A 316 56.87 -10.61 51.84
C PRO A 316 56.84 -12.15 51.97
N ALA A 317 57.14 -12.89 50.89
CA ALA A 317 57.32 -14.34 50.94
C ALA A 317 58.53 -14.74 51.81
N LEU A 318 59.68 -14.10 51.58
CA LEU A 318 60.90 -14.33 52.35
C LEU A 318 60.72 -13.92 53.82
N LEU A 319 60.04 -12.80 54.06
CA LEU A 319 59.75 -12.33 55.42
C LEU A 319 58.80 -13.30 56.14
N GLY A 320 57.74 -13.76 55.49
CA GLY A 320 56.81 -14.74 56.05
C GLY A 320 57.49 -16.08 56.36
N GLY A 321 58.30 -16.60 55.43
CA GLY A 321 59.08 -17.82 55.62
C GLY A 321 60.13 -17.69 56.74
N GLY A 322 60.79 -16.53 56.82
CA GLY A 322 61.76 -16.22 57.88
C GLY A 322 61.11 -16.18 59.26
N LEU A 323 59.95 -15.54 59.41
CA LEU A 323 59.21 -15.50 60.68
C LEU A 323 58.76 -16.90 61.13
N LEU A 324 58.35 -17.76 60.19
CA LEU A 324 58.00 -19.15 60.49
C LEU A 324 59.21 -19.97 60.94
N LEU A 325 60.36 -19.81 60.28
CA LEU A 325 61.61 -20.47 60.67
C LEU A 325 62.06 -20.03 62.07
N VAL A 326 61.97 -18.74 62.38
CA VAL A 326 62.30 -18.21 63.72
C VAL A 326 61.38 -18.81 64.78
N ALA A 327 60.07 -18.86 64.52
CA ALA A 327 59.11 -19.46 65.44
C ALA A 327 59.34 -20.96 65.69
N PHE A 328 59.93 -21.68 64.73
CA PHE A 328 60.22 -23.12 64.84
C PHE A 328 61.56 -23.41 65.51
N LEU A 329 62.54 -22.52 65.36
CA LEU A 329 63.91 -22.67 65.85
C LEU A 329 64.12 -22.10 67.26
N THR A 330 63.27 -21.17 67.69
CA THR A 330 63.32 -20.58 69.04
C THR A 330 62.50 -21.40 70.01
#